data_AF-A0A2V7M3R5-F1
#
_entry.id   AF-A0A2V7M3R5-F1
#
_cell.length_a   1.000
_cell.length_b   1.000
_cell.length_c   1.000
_cell.angle_alpha   90.00
_cell.angle_beta   90.00
_cell.angle_gamma   90.00
#
_symmetry.space_group_name_H-M   'P 1'
#
loop_
_entity.id
_entity.type
_entity.pdbx_description
1 polymer ?
#
loop_
_entity_poly.entity_id
_entity_poly.type
_entity_poly.pdbx_seq_one_letter_code
_entity_poly.pdbx_strand_id
1 'polypeptide(L)'
;MAGEPLDAFATREVFVPLGLHQTMFRPPSRLRARIAPTGLWRGHPVAGTVNDGSAFKLRGVSGNAGLFSTASDVARFAQFMLRGGTSRDGSRLLGEETLRLFTSKATTFTAGTEARALGWQAVPTGESVSSAGTLFGPRSYGHTGWTGTSLWIDPDRDLFVVLLTNRAYAPRARRPFTLLKQVRGGVADAAARASDAR
;
A
#
# COMPACT_ATOMS: atom_id res chain seq x y z
N MET A 1 -17.73 6.80 -17.15
CA MET A 1 -18.36 6.45 -15.87
C MET A 1 -18.26 7.53 -14.79
N ALA A 2 -17.33 8.50 -14.83
CA ALA A 2 -17.44 9.74 -14.03
C ALA A 2 -17.34 11.03 -14.87
N GLY A 3 -16.95 10.93 -16.15
CA GLY A 3 -16.76 12.08 -17.03
C GLY A 3 -15.51 12.92 -16.73
N GLU A 4 -14.76 12.58 -15.68
CA GLU A 4 -13.56 13.29 -15.25
C GLU A 4 -12.31 12.39 -15.21
N PRO A 5 -11.08 12.97 -15.20
CA PRO A 5 -9.83 12.24 -14.99
C PRO A 5 -9.77 11.53 -13.63
N LEU A 6 -9.08 10.39 -13.56
CA LEU A 6 -8.96 9.57 -12.35
C LEU A 6 -8.35 10.32 -11.16
N ASP A 7 -7.39 11.21 -11.39
CA ASP A 7 -6.77 11.99 -10.31
C ASP A 7 -7.72 13.04 -9.72
N ALA A 8 -8.57 13.65 -10.55
CA ALA A 8 -9.64 14.53 -10.08
C ALA A 8 -10.69 13.76 -9.27
N PHE A 9 -11.16 12.63 -9.81
CA PHE A 9 -12.11 11.74 -9.13
C PHE A 9 -11.56 11.26 -7.78
N ALA A 10 -10.35 10.71 -7.76
CA ALA A 10 -9.73 10.19 -6.55
C ALA A 10 -9.49 11.30 -5.51
N THR A 11 -9.15 12.52 -5.95
CA THR A 11 -9.03 13.66 -5.03
C THR A 11 -10.35 13.98 -4.36
N ARG A 12 -11.43 14.08 -5.15
CA ARG A 12 -12.76 14.47 -4.69
C ARG A 12 -13.43 13.41 -3.82
N GLU A 13 -13.37 12.14 -4.22
CA GLU A 13 -14.12 11.05 -3.61
C GLU A 13 -13.34 10.29 -2.53
N VAL A 14 -11.99 10.38 -2.54
CA VAL A 14 -11.15 9.59 -1.64
C VAL A 14 -10.19 10.48 -0.84
N PHE A 15 -9.34 11.27 -1.51
CA PHE A 15 -8.25 11.94 -0.81
C PHE A 15 -8.74 13.06 0.11
N VAL A 16 -9.66 13.90 -0.35
CA VAL A 16 -10.24 14.97 0.47
C VAL A 16 -11.08 14.40 1.60
N PRO A 17 -12.06 13.50 1.37
CA PRO A 17 -12.86 12.92 2.45
C PRO A 17 -12.06 12.15 3.51
N LEU A 18 -10.93 11.53 3.14
CA LEU A 18 -10.06 10.82 4.08
C LEU A 18 -8.93 11.68 4.67
N GLY A 19 -8.84 12.96 4.30
CA GLY A 19 -7.78 13.87 4.77
C GLY A 19 -6.37 13.48 4.33
N LEU A 20 -6.22 12.92 3.12
CA LEU A 20 -4.95 12.46 2.54
C LEU A 20 -4.22 13.62 1.82
N HIS A 21 -3.87 14.65 2.58
CA HIS A 21 -3.38 15.93 2.06
C HIS A 21 -2.01 15.87 1.35
N GLN A 22 -1.27 14.78 1.48
CA GLN A 22 0.03 14.56 0.84
C GLN A 22 -0.02 13.38 -0.14
N THR A 23 -1.23 12.99 -0.55
CA THR A 23 -1.47 11.91 -1.50
C THR A 23 -1.91 12.48 -2.84
N MET A 24 -1.17 12.21 -3.91
CA MET A 24 -1.45 12.79 -5.22
C MET A 24 -0.80 12.01 -6.37
N PHE A 25 -1.41 12.13 -7.56
CA PHE A 25 -0.73 11.83 -8.81
C PHE A 25 0.09 13.05 -9.25
N ARG A 26 1.16 12.82 -10.03
CA ARG A 26 1.95 13.88 -10.69
C ARG A 26 2.37 15.02 -9.72
N PRO A 27 3.09 14.71 -8.63
CA PRO A 27 3.47 15.72 -7.64
C PRO A 27 4.25 16.87 -8.29
N PRO A 28 4.00 18.13 -7.88
CA PRO A 28 4.68 19.29 -8.48
C PRO A 28 6.17 19.28 -8.16
N SER A 29 6.97 19.92 -9.04
CA SER A 29 8.44 19.97 -8.96
C SER A 29 8.96 20.46 -7.60
N ARG A 30 8.26 21.38 -6.94
CA ARG A 30 8.58 21.88 -5.59
C ARG A 30 8.63 20.79 -4.51
N LEU A 31 7.96 19.65 -4.72
CA LEU A 31 7.98 18.52 -3.79
C LEU A 31 9.11 17.52 -4.09
N ARG A 32 9.84 17.67 -5.19
CA ARG A 32 10.84 16.70 -5.65
C ARG A 32 11.89 16.36 -4.59
N ALA A 33 12.34 17.35 -3.80
CA ALA A 33 13.31 17.14 -2.72
C ALA A 33 12.76 16.29 -1.55
N ARG A 34 11.43 16.19 -1.42
CA ARG A 34 10.74 15.38 -0.39
C ARG A 34 10.36 13.98 -0.91
N ILE A 35 10.63 13.69 -2.19
CA ILE A 35 10.20 12.46 -2.84
C ILE A 35 11.42 11.57 -3.06
N ALA A 36 11.37 10.38 -2.49
CA ALA A 36 12.39 9.37 -2.72
C ALA A 36 12.43 9.00 -4.22
N PRO A 37 13.61 8.80 -4.83
CA PRO A 37 13.69 8.51 -6.26
C PRO A 37 12.96 7.23 -6.65
N THR A 38 12.12 7.31 -7.68
CA THR A 38 11.32 6.19 -8.19
C THR A 38 12.09 5.33 -9.18
N GLY A 39 13.28 5.75 -9.60
CA GLY A 39 14.17 4.98 -10.46
C GLY A 39 15.37 5.80 -10.95
N LEU A 40 16.08 5.25 -11.92
CA LEU A 40 17.19 5.91 -12.61
C LEU A 40 16.85 6.13 -14.08
N TRP A 41 17.15 7.31 -14.61
CA TRP A 41 17.10 7.64 -16.03
C TRP A 41 18.48 8.05 -16.50
N ARG A 42 19.07 7.28 -17.43
CA ARG A 42 20.45 7.49 -17.90
C ARG A 42 21.47 7.64 -16.75
N GLY A 43 21.29 6.86 -15.68
CA GLY A 43 22.14 6.90 -14.49
C GLY A 43 21.80 7.99 -13.46
N HIS A 44 20.88 8.90 -13.76
CA HIS A 44 20.46 9.96 -12.83
C HIS A 44 19.18 9.60 -12.08
N PRO A 45 19.08 9.87 -10.77
CA PRO A 45 17.86 9.67 -10.00
C PRO A 45 16.69 10.50 -10.53
N VAL A 46 15.56 9.82 -10.75
CA VAL A 46 14.29 10.45 -11.09
C VAL A 46 13.37 10.37 -9.87
N ALA A 47 12.75 11.48 -9.51
CA ALA A 47 11.81 11.60 -8.40
C ALA A 47 10.58 12.37 -8.85
N GLY A 48 9.41 12.03 -8.30
CA GLY A 48 8.13 12.63 -8.67
C GLY A 48 7.51 12.12 -9.98
N THR A 49 8.15 11.15 -10.62
CA THR A 49 7.64 10.49 -11.84
C THR A 49 7.35 9.02 -11.54
N VAL A 50 6.23 8.49 -12.01
CA VAL A 50 5.90 7.07 -11.85
C VAL A 50 6.98 6.17 -12.48
N ASN A 51 7.33 5.07 -11.82
CA ASN A 51 8.30 4.10 -12.36
C ASN A 51 7.68 3.17 -13.41
N ASP A 52 6.40 2.83 -13.24
CA ASP A 52 5.66 1.95 -14.14
C ASP A 52 5.54 2.57 -15.55
N GLY A 53 6.04 1.84 -16.55
CA GLY A 53 6.08 2.33 -17.93
C GLY A 53 4.70 2.51 -18.56
N SER A 54 3.72 1.70 -18.18
CA SER A 54 2.34 1.81 -18.67
C SER A 54 1.65 3.05 -18.09
N ALA A 55 1.72 3.24 -16.78
CA ALA A 55 1.23 4.44 -16.12
C ALA A 55 1.94 5.71 -16.63
N PHE A 56 3.24 5.63 -16.91
CA PHE A 56 3.98 6.74 -17.52
C PHE A 56 3.41 7.12 -18.90
N LYS A 57 3.11 6.15 -19.77
CA LYS A 57 2.45 6.38 -21.06
C LYS A 57 1.06 6.99 -20.92
N LEU A 58 0.36 6.68 -19.83
CA LEU A 58 -0.89 7.33 -19.41
C LEU A 58 -0.68 8.66 -18.67
N ARG A 59 0.45 9.33 -18.93
CA ARG A 59 0.83 10.63 -18.34
C ARG A 59 0.92 10.62 -16.81
N GLY A 60 1.14 9.47 -16.20
CA GLY A 60 1.36 9.29 -14.76
C GLY A 60 0.10 9.12 -13.92
N VAL A 61 -1.09 9.08 -14.53
CA VAL A 61 -2.36 8.87 -13.83
C VAL A 61 -2.94 7.52 -14.24
N SER A 62 -2.82 6.51 -13.37
CA SER A 62 -3.32 5.17 -13.65
C SER A 62 -3.77 4.45 -12.37
N GLY A 63 -4.73 3.53 -12.48
CA GLY A 63 -5.25 2.79 -11.33
C GLY A 63 -4.25 1.79 -10.73
N ASN A 64 -3.27 1.34 -11.51
CA ASN A 64 -2.25 0.38 -11.05
C ASN A 64 -1.02 1.05 -10.42
N ALA A 65 -0.73 2.31 -10.75
CA ALA A 65 0.49 3.01 -10.32
C ALA A 65 0.39 4.53 -10.54
N GLY A 66 1.31 5.28 -9.93
CA GLY A 66 1.47 6.73 -10.16
C GLY A 66 1.08 7.61 -8.98
N LEU A 67 0.57 7.00 -7.91
CA LEU A 67 0.27 7.68 -6.66
C LEU A 67 1.54 7.85 -5.81
N PHE A 68 1.72 9.07 -5.29
CA PHE A 68 2.75 9.42 -4.31
C PHE A 68 2.04 9.75 -3.00
N SER A 69 2.61 9.32 -1.86
CA SER A 69 2.00 9.51 -0.55
C SER A 69 3.06 9.54 0.55
N THR A 70 2.62 9.75 1.79
CA THR A 70 3.44 9.70 3.01
C THR A 70 2.98 8.56 3.91
N ALA A 71 3.84 8.12 4.83
CA ALA A 71 3.45 7.08 5.79
C ALA A 71 2.22 7.49 6.61
N SER A 72 2.11 8.77 6.96
CA SER A 72 0.97 9.32 7.70
C SER A 72 -0.35 9.24 6.93
N ASP A 73 -0.35 9.52 5.62
CA ASP A 73 -1.57 9.41 4.81
C ASP A 73 -1.95 7.96 4.54
N VAL A 74 -0.97 7.09 4.26
CA VAL A 74 -1.24 5.65 4.13
C VAL A 74 -1.78 5.08 5.45
N ALA A 75 -1.31 5.57 6.61
CA ALA A 75 -1.85 5.21 7.92
C ALA A 75 -3.29 5.69 8.11
N ARG A 76 -3.65 6.91 7.65
CA ARG A 76 -5.05 7.37 7.66
C ARG A 76 -5.96 6.49 6.83
N PHE A 77 -5.50 6.07 5.64
CA PHE A 77 -6.23 5.12 4.82
C PHE A 77 -6.38 3.76 5.52
N ALA A 78 -5.33 3.24 6.16
CA ALA A 78 -5.41 1.98 6.91
C ALA A 78 -6.39 2.07 8.09
N GLN A 79 -6.40 3.19 8.81
CA GLN A 79 -7.37 3.46 9.88
C GLN A 79 -8.81 3.52 9.36
N PHE A 80 -9.04 4.13 8.20
CA PHE A 80 -10.35 4.15 7.54
C PHE A 80 -10.83 2.73 7.23
N MET A 81 -9.94 1.85 6.76
CA MET A 81 -10.25 0.45 6.51
C MET A 81 -10.59 -0.32 7.80
N LEU A 82 -9.83 -0.11 8.88
CA LEU A 82 -10.09 -0.72 10.20
C LEU A 82 -11.40 -0.23 10.82
N ARG A 83 -11.78 1.04 10.59
CA ARG A 83 -13.04 1.64 11.04
C ARG A 83 -14.24 1.27 10.17
N GLY A 84 -14.15 0.19 9.41
CA GLY A 84 -15.25 -0.31 8.59
C GLY A 84 -15.75 0.71 7.56
N GLY A 85 -14.86 1.55 7.01
CA GLY A 85 -15.21 2.46 5.91
C GLY A 85 -15.76 3.81 6.37
N THR A 86 -15.48 4.13 7.63
CA THR A 86 -15.83 5.40 8.26
C THR A 86 -14.57 6.27 8.38
N SER A 87 -14.67 7.50 7.88
CA SER A 87 -13.57 8.47 7.96
C SER A 87 -13.36 8.96 9.41
N ARG A 88 -12.42 9.87 9.60
CA ARG A 88 -12.15 10.45 10.93
C ARG A 88 -13.26 11.36 11.45
N ASP A 89 -14.01 12.00 10.55
CA ASP A 89 -15.10 12.91 10.93
C ASP A 89 -16.44 12.18 11.15
N GLY A 90 -16.46 10.85 10.97
CA GLY A 90 -17.65 10.02 11.14
C GLY A 90 -18.43 9.80 9.85
N SER A 91 -18.07 10.43 8.72
CA SER A 91 -18.69 10.14 7.42
C SER A 91 -18.35 8.72 6.95
N ARG A 92 -19.37 8.00 6.48
CA ARG A 92 -19.22 6.66 5.90
C ARG A 92 -19.07 6.78 4.38
N LEU A 93 -17.92 6.37 3.86
CA LEU A 93 -17.63 6.39 2.41
C LEU A 93 -17.83 5.00 1.79
N LEU A 94 -17.62 3.93 2.56
CA LEU A 94 -17.82 2.56 2.11
C LEU A 94 -18.71 1.82 3.12
N GLY A 95 -19.62 1.01 2.58
CA GLY A 95 -20.39 0.06 3.37
C GLY A 95 -19.52 -1.08 3.90
N GLU A 96 -19.86 -1.61 5.07
CA GLU A 96 -19.15 -2.76 5.66
C GLU A 96 -19.19 -4.00 4.77
N GLU A 97 -20.29 -4.21 4.05
CA GLU A 97 -20.40 -5.30 3.08
C GLU A 97 -19.40 -5.16 1.93
N THR A 98 -19.23 -3.94 1.38
CA THR A 98 -18.25 -3.68 0.34
C THR A 98 -16.84 -3.92 0.84
N LEU A 99 -16.51 -3.46 2.05
CA LEU A 99 -15.20 -3.70 2.65
C LEU A 99 -14.96 -5.18 2.91
N ARG A 100 -15.96 -5.89 3.45
CA ARG A 100 -15.89 -7.33 3.62
C ARG A 100 -15.63 -8.03 2.29
N LEU A 101 -16.36 -7.68 1.23
CA LEU A 101 -16.14 -8.23 -0.11
C LEU A 101 -14.70 -8.00 -0.60
N PHE A 102 -14.14 -6.80 -0.40
CA PHE A 102 -12.80 -6.48 -0.87
C PHE A 102 -11.67 -7.09 -0.02
N THR A 103 -11.95 -7.45 1.22
CA THR A 103 -10.96 -7.98 2.18
C THR A 103 -11.10 -9.47 2.45
N SER A 104 -12.21 -10.07 2.01
CA SER A 104 -12.42 -11.52 2.03
C SER A 104 -11.66 -12.21 0.91
N LYS A 105 -11.00 -13.31 1.27
CA LYS A 105 -10.35 -14.24 0.35
C LYS A 105 -11.36 -14.77 -0.67
N ALA A 106 -11.00 -14.70 -1.95
CA ALA A 106 -11.91 -15.07 -3.03
C ALA A 106 -12.11 -16.59 -3.17
N THR A 107 -11.14 -17.42 -2.77
CA THR A 107 -11.16 -18.87 -2.97
C THR A 107 -10.42 -19.62 -1.87
N THR A 108 -10.56 -20.94 -1.83
CA THR A 108 -9.69 -21.82 -1.02
C THR A 108 -8.27 -21.81 -1.59
N PHE A 109 -7.27 -21.71 -0.72
CA PHE A 109 -5.85 -21.70 -1.11
C PHE A 109 -5.13 -22.90 -0.49
N THR A 110 -4.29 -23.57 -1.26
CA THR A 110 -3.41 -24.65 -0.78
C THR A 110 -2.08 -24.09 -0.30
N ALA A 111 -1.33 -24.87 0.48
CA ALA A 111 0.02 -24.51 0.91
C ALA A 111 0.91 -24.20 -0.32
N GLY A 112 1.58 -23.05 -0.28
CA GLY A 112 2.38 -22.54 -1.41
C GLY A 112 1.62 -21.70 -2.43
N THR A 113 0.29 -21.57 -2.30
CA THR A 113 -0.51 -20.66 -3.13
C THR A 113 -0.69 -19.31 -2.45
N GLU A 114 -0.46 -18.22 -3.18
CA GLU A 114 -0.74 -16.86 -2.70
C GLU A 114 -2.24 -16.64 -2.57
N ALA A 115 -2.69 -16.32 -1.36
CA ALA A 115 -4.06 -15.90 -1.12
C ALA A 115 -4.30 -14.47 -1.62
N ARG A 116 -5.44 -14.24 -2.28
CA ARG A 116 -5.85 -12.94 -2.83
C ARG A 116 -7.27 -12.57 -2.42
N ALA A 117 -7.48 -11.28 -2.24
CA ALA A 117 -8.79 -10.62 -2.18
C ALA A 117 -8.85 -9.54 -3.28
N LEU A 118 -9.98 -8.85 -3.43
CA LEU A 118 -10.13 -7.87 -4.50
C LEU A 118 -9.20 -6.66 -4.27
N GLY A 119 -8.14 -6.58 -5.07
CA GLY A 119 -7.12 -5.52 -4.95
C GLY A 119 -6.07 -5.75 -3.87
N TRP A 120 -6.11 -6.88 -3.15
CA TRP A 120 -5.23 -7.16 -2.02
C TRP A 120 -4.56 -8.54 -2.09
N GLN A 121 -3.35 -8.62 -1.54
CA GLN A 121 -2.78 -9.86 -1.03
C GLN A 121 -3.47 -10.23 0.28
N ALA A 122 -3.55 -11.52 0.59
CA ALA A 122 -4.06 -12.03 1.85
C ALA A 122 -3.08 -13.07 2.44
N VAL A 123 -3.28 -13.42 3.71
CA VAL A 123 -2.53 -14.51 4.37
C VAL A 123 -3.22 -15.86 4.07
N PRO A 124 -2.51 -16.96 3.74
CA PRO A 124 -1.06 -17.04 3.54
C PRO A 124 -0.63 -16.37 2.25
N THR A 125 0.55 -15.74 2.25
CA THR A 125 1.10 -15.09 1.05
C THR A 125 1.63 -16.09 0.02
N GLY A 126 1.60 -17.40 0.31
CA GLY A 126 2.13 -18.45 -0.58
C GLY A 126 3.67 -18.52 -0.63
N GLU A 127 4.37 -17.65 0.11
CA GLU A 127 5.82 -17.53 0.08
C GLU A 127 6.46 -18.09 1.35
N SER A 128 7.66 -18.65 1.25
CA SER A 128 8.44 -19.09 2.42
C SER A 128 8.87 -17.92 3.31
N VAL A 129 8.98 -16.72 2.75
CA VAL A 129 9.24 -15.47 3.47
C VAL A 129 8.15 -14.47 3.13
N SER A 130 7.25 -14.24 4.09
CA SER A 130 6.08 -13.38 3.96
C SER A 130 6.40 -11.92 4.34
N SER A 131 5.90 -10.96 3.54
CA SER A 131 5.93 -9.53 3.94
C SER A 131 4.93 -9.20 5.07
N ALA A 132 3.97 -10.09 5.35
CA ALA A 132 3.04 -9.99 6.48
C ALA A 132 3.61 -10.56 7.78
N GLY A 133 4.81 -11.16 7.74
CA GLY A 133 5.35 -11.91 8.85
C GLY A 133 4.68 -13.27 9.01
N THR A 134 4.78 -13.83 10.20
CA THR A 134 4.22 -15.14 10.58
C THR A 134 3.10 -15.04 11.62
N LEU A 135 2.91 -13.87 12.25
CA LEU A 135 1.95 -13.69 13.34
C LEU A 135 0.61 -13.05 12.91
N PHE A 136 0.54 -12.45 11.73
CA PHE A 136 -0.68 -11.84 11.21
C PHE A 136 -1.75 -12.90 10.94
N GLY A 137 -2.99 -12.61 11.39
CA GLY A 137 -4.08 -13.56 11.38
C GLY A 137 -4.64 -13.91 9.98
N PRO A 138 -5.53 -14.90 9.88
CA PRO A 138 -6.11 -15.33 8.62
C PRO A 138 -6.97 -14.26 7.93
N ARG A 139 -7.44 -13.23 8.66
CA ARG A 139 -8.17 -12.09 8.10
C ARG A 139 -7.28 -10.91 7.71
N SER A 140 -5.97 -11.04 7.87
CA SER A 140 -5.02 -10.01 7.46
C SER A 140 -4.90 -9.91 5.94
N TYR A 141 -4.81 -8.67 5.46
CA TYR A 141 -4.67 -8.34 4.05
C TYR A 141 -3.71 -7.16 3.88
N GLY A 142 -3.14 -7.04 2.69
CA GLY A 142 -2.12 -6.03 2.42
C GLY A 142 -1.68 -6.00 0.98
N HIS A 143 -0.76 -5.10 0.67
CA HIS A 143 -0.16 -5.02 -0.66
C HIS A 143 1.24 -4.43 -0.57
N THR A 144 2.08 -4.79 -1.53
CA THR A 144 3.44 -4.27 -1.66
C THR A 144 3.59 -3.40 -2.91
N GLY A 145 4.48 -2.42 -2.88
CA GLY A 145 4.81 -1.60 -4.03
C GLY A 145 6.20 -1.91 -4.57
N TRP A 146 6.36 -1.77 -5.89
CA TRP A 146 7.61 -2.02 -6.60
C TRP A 146 8.80 -1.25 -6.02
N THR A 147 8.59 0.01 -5.65
CA THR A 147 9.64 0.86 -5.07
C THR A 147 10.11 0.38 -3.70
N GLY A 148 9.43 -0.57 -3.07
CA GLY A 148 9.80 -1.10 -1.76
C GLY A 148 8.80 -0.79 -0.66
N THR A 149 7.65 -0.21 -0.98
CA THR A 149 6.59 0.08 0.00
C THR A 149 5.79 -1.18 0.38
N SER A 150 5.16 -1.14 1.55
CA SER A 150 4.28 -2.19 2.06
C SER A 150 3.23 -1.59 2.99
N LEU A 151 2.00 -2.09 2.89
CA LEU A 151 0.92 -1.90 3.85
C LEU A 151 0.32 -3.27 4.16
N TRP A 152 0.21 -3.61 5.45
CA TRP A 152 -0.55 -4.76 5.93
C TRP A 152 -1.49 -4.32 7.05
N ILE A 153 -2.68 -4.90 7.09
CA ILE A 153 -3.74 -4.61 8.05
C ILE A 153 -4.19 -5.93 8.65
N ASP A 154 -4.20 -6.03 9.98
CA ASP A 154 -4.75 -7.15 10.75
C ASP A 154 -5.99 -6.65 11.52
N PRO A 155 -7.20 -6.86 10.98
CA PRO A 155 -8.42 -6.35 11.59
C PRO A 155 -8.75 -7.03 12.92
N ASP A 156 -8.28 -8.25 13.16
CA ASP A 156 -8.56 -8.97 14.42
C ASP A 156 -7.75 -8.37 15.60
N ARG A 157 -6.68 -7.62 15.29
CA ARG A 157 -5.84 -6.90 16.26
C ARG A 157 -6.06 -5.39 16.28
N ASP A 158 -6.97 -4.86 15.46
CA ASP A 158 -7.08 -3.42 15.18
C ASP A 158 -5.70 -2.79 14.84
N LEU A 159 -4.90 -3.51 14.06
CA LEU A 159 -3.49 -3.20 13.80
C LEU A 159 -3.24 -2.99 12.32
N PHE A 160 -2.32 -2.08 11.99
CA PHE A 160 -1.74 -1.98 10.66
C PHE A 160 -0.25 -1.66 10.72
N VAL A 161 0.47 -2.02 9.66
CA VAL A 161 1.90 -1.76 9.50
C VAL A 161 2.14 -1.13 8.14
N VAL A 162 2.67 0.10 8.14
CA VAL A 162 3.13 0.80 6.94
C VAL A 162 4.65 0.85 6.96
N LEU A 163 5.28 0.36 5.89
CA LEU A 163 6.71 0.48 5.68
C LEU A 163 7.01 1.06 4.31
N LEU A 164 7.51 2.30 4.25
CA LEU A 164 7.87 2.98 3.02
C LEU A 164 9.40 2.94 2.80
N THR A 165 9.91 1.82 2.31
CA THR A 165 11.32 1.73 1.88
C THR A 165 11.46 2.16 0.42
N ASN A 166 12.71 2.38 -0.02
CA ASN A 166 13.00 2.69 -1.42
C ASN A 166 14.16 1.84 -1.98
N ARG A 167 13.83 0.71 -2.60
CA ARG A 167 14.79 -0.12 -3.34
C ARG A 167 15.10 0.40 -4.74
N ALA A 168 14.25 1.27 -5.30
CA ALA A 168 14.41 1.76 -6.68
C ALA A 168 15.57 2.75 -6.81
N TYR A 169 15.99 3.38 -5.72
CA TYR A 169 17.12 4.31 -5.69
C TYR A 169 18.50 3.63 -5.74
N ALA A 170 18.63 2.41 -5.21
CA ALA A 170 19.91 1.70 -5.12
C ALA A 170 19.93 0.37 -5.89
N PRO A 171 19.63 0.34 -7.21
CA PRO A 171 19.60 -0.92 -7.98
C PRO A 171 20.98 -1.61 -8.06
N ARG A 172 22.07 -0.90 -7.77
CA ARG A 172 23.44 -1.45 -7.67
C ARG A 172 23.70 -2.20 -6.37
N ALA A 173 22.96 -1.89 -5.30
CA ALA A 173 22.90 -2.76 -4.14
C ALA A 173 22.03 -3.96 -4.53
N ARG A 174 22.63 -4.93 -5.24
CA ARG A 174 22.00 -6.16 -5.75
C ARG A 174 21.57 -7.06 -4.59
N ARG A 175 20.67 -6.58 -3.74
CA ARG A 175 20.13 -7.30 -2.59
C ARG A 175 18.88 -8.05 -3.05
N PRO A 176 18.73 -9.34 -2.68
CA PRO A 176 17.54 -10.12 -3.02
C PRO A 176 16.26 -9.46 -2.51
N PHE A 177 15.16 -9.59 -3.27
CA PHE A 177 13.82 -9.21 -2.80
C PHE A 177 13.49 -9.82 -1.44
N THR A 178 13.99 -11.03 -1.18
CA THR A 178 13.80 -11.78 0.07
C THR A 178 14.27 -11.01 1.30
N LEU A 179 15.38 -10.25 1.24
CA LEU A 179 15.84 -9.46 2.39
C LEU A 179 14.83 -8.38 2.77
N LEU A 180 14.24 -7.70 1.78
CA LEU A 180 13.22 -6.70 2.03
C LEU A 180 11.94 -7.34 2.61
N LYS A 181 11.59 -8.56 2.17
CA LYS A 181 10.48 -9.32 2.74
C LYS A 181 10.75 -9.70 4.21
N GLN A 182 11.96 -10.12 4.54
CA GLN A 182 12.36 -10.41 5.93
C GLN A 182 12.24 -9.17 6.83
N VAL A 183 12.69 -8.00 6.35
CA VAL A 183 12.54 -6.75 7.10
C VAL A 183 11.05 -6.41 7.31
N ARG A 184 10.24 -6.48 6.25
CA ARG A 184 8.79 -6.23 6.35
C ARG A 184 8.10 -7.19 7.32
N GLY A 185 8.34 -8.49 7.16
CA GLY A 185 7.74 -9.51 8.00
C GLY A 185 8.21 -9.42 9.45
N GLY A 186 9.48 -9.13 9.70
CA GLY A 186 10.01 -8.91 11.04
C GLY A 186 9.39 -7.70 11.73
N VAL A 187 9.15 -6.60 11.00
CA VAL A 187 8.43 -5.43 11.54
C VAL A 187 6.96 -5.78 11.81
N ALA A 188 6.31 -6.54 10.93
CA ALA A 188 4.94 -7.01 11.14
C ALA A 188 4.82 -7.89 12.40
N ASP A 189 5.72 -8.86 12.57
CA ASP A 189 5.76 -9.72 13.75
C ASP A 189 6.08 -8.94 15.02
N ALA A 190 7.00 -7.97 14.96
CA ALA A 190 7.28 -7.10 16.10
C ALA A 190 6.05 -6.27 16.52
N ALA A 191 5.32 -5.73 15.54
CA ALA A 191 4.10 -4.98 15.79
C ALA A 191 2.99 -5.87 16.38
N ALA A 192 2.81 -7.09 15.86
CA ALA A 192 1.86 -8.06 16.40
C ALA A 192 2.18 -8.40 17.86
N ARG A 193 3.44 -8.73 18.19
CA ARG A 193 3.87 -9.00 19.57
C ARG A 193 3.64 -7.81 20.50
N ALA A 194 3.91 -6.59 20.02
CA ALA A 194 3.69 -5.37 20.79
C ALA A 194 2.19 -5.07 21.02
N SER A 195 1.33 -5.51 20.10
CA SER A 195 -0.13 -5.43 20.24
C SER A 195 -0.65 -6.46 21.23
N ASP A 196 -0.17 -7.71 21.14
CA ASP A 196 -0.61 -8.83 21.98
C ASP A 196 -0.16 -8.70 23.46
N ALA A 197 0.79 -7.80 23.74
CA ALA A 197 1.29 -7.51 25.09
C ALA A 197 0.49 -6.43 25.86
N ARG A 198 -0.55 -5.86 25.24
CA ARG A 198 -1.42 -4.83 25.85
C ARG A 198 -2.69 -5.45 26.41
#